data_AF-A0AAW7RW43-F1
#
_entry.id   AF-A0AAW7RW43-F1
#
_cell.length_a   1.000
_cell.length_b   1.000
_cell.length_c   1.000
_cell.angle_alpha   90.00
_cell.angle_beta   90.00
_cell.angle_gamma   90.00
#
_symmetry.space_group_name_H-M   'P 1'
#
loop_
_entity.id
_entity.type
_entity.pdbx_description
1 polymer ?
#
loop_
_entity_poly.entity_id
_entity_poly.type
_entity_poly.pdbx_seq_one_letter_code
_entity_poly.pdbx_strand_id
1 'polypeptide(L)'
;MVEEKRSRDVLKRVNKADRLLMRKEYFCSRTEFPCGLGEIFTEFVDGVATRQISRPDNGSVYASSSRHDWNPDIGFLLFDGMKDELEISPHDEINEEDFERAWNAAVGNVS
;
A
#
# COMPACT_ATOMS: atom_id res chain seq x y z
N MET A 1 -7.59 -17.96 42.66
CA MET A 1 -8.70 -17.50 41.79
C MET A 1 -8.62 -16.03 41.37
N VAL A 2 -7.98 -15.13 42.15
CA VAL A 2 -7.85 -13.70 41.82
C VAL A 2 -6.68 -13.41 40.87
N GLU A 3 -5.54 -14.06 41.06
CA GLU A 3 -4.35 -13.86 40.21
C GLU A 3 -4.54 -14.35 38.77
N GLU A 4 -5.25 -15.45 38.59
CA GLU A 4 -5.49 -16.05 37.28
C GLU A 4 -6.46 -15.22 36.41
N LYS A 5 -7.37 -14.47 37.04
CA LYS A 5 -8.20 -13.46 36.36
C LYS A 5 -7.35 -12.25 35.96
N ARG A 6 -6.47 -11.78 36.87
CA ARG A 6 -5.58 -10.65 36.62
C ARG A 6 -4.62 -10.93 35.45
N SER A 7 -4.04 -12.13 35.37
CA SER A 7 -3.17 -12.52 34.25
C SER A 7 -3.93 -12.64 32.93
N ARG A 8 -5.18 -13.15 32.93
CA ARG A 8 -6.02 -13.22 31.72
C ARG A 8 -6.46 -11.84 31.23
N ASP A 9 -6.76 -10.91 32.13
CA ASP A 9 -7.15 -9.55 31.76
C ASP A 9 -5.95 -8.74 31.26
N VAL A 10 -4.75 -8.97 31.79
CA VAL A 10 -3.50 -8.42 31.24
C VAL A 10 -3.20 -9.01 29.86
N LEU A 11 -3.28 -10.34 29.67
CA LEU A 11 -3.07 -10.96 28.35
C LEU A 11 -4.08 -10.46 27.30
N LYS A 12 -5.34 -10.26 27.69
CA LYS A 12 -6.38 -9.69 26.81
C LYS A 12 -6.13 -8.21 26.48
N ARG A 13 -5.61 -7.43 27.43
CA ARG A 13 -5.22 -6.03 27.19
C ARG A 13 -3.98 -5.92 26.32
N VAL A 14 -2.98 -6.78 26.51
CA VAL A 14 -1.79 -6.89 25.65
C VAL A 14 -2.19 -7.30 24.24
N ASN A 15 -3.04 -8.33 24.07
CA ASN A 15 -3.56 -8.71 22.75
C ASN A 15 -4.47 -7.66 22.07
N LYS A 16 -5.11 -6.78 22.84
CA LYS A 16 -5.89 -5.66 22.29
C LYS A 16 -4.98 -4.46 21.97
N ALA A 17 -3.86 -4.35 22.69
CA ALA A 17 -2.85 -3.33 22.47
C ALA A 17 -1.88 -3.68 21.33
N ASP A 18 -1.58 -4.94 21.07
CA ASP A 18 -0.81 -5.37 19.87
C ASP A 18 -1.69 -5.43 18.61
N ARG A 19 -3.00 -5.23 18.75
CA ARG A 19 -3.88 -4.79 17.64
C ARG A 19 -3.83 -3.26 17.44
N LEU A 20 -2.94 -2.52 18.11
CA LEU A 20 -2.71 -1.09 17.88
C LEU A 20 -2.19 -0.89 16.45
N LEU A 21 -2.81 0.08 15.76
CA LEU A 21 -2.44 0.71 14.50
C LEU A 21 -1.42 -0.06 13.64
N MET A 22 -1.94 -0.83 12.70
CA MET A 22 -1.21 -1.19 11.49
C MET A 22 -0.57 0.10 10.92
N ARG A 23 0.75 0.14 10.81
CA ARG A 23 1.46 1.35 10.34
C ARG A 23 1.27 1.46 8.84
N LYS A 24 0.61 2.52 8.42
CA LYS A 24 0.47 2.85 7.01
C LYS A 24 1.55 3.82 6.57
N GLU A 25 2.14 3.56 5.42
CA GLU A 25 3.11 4.43 4.77
C GLU A 25 2.76 4.52 3.28
N TYR A 26 2.94 5.69 2.69
CA TYR A 26 2.52 5.98 1.32
C TYR A 26 3.68 6.59 0.54
N PHE A 27 3.92 6.09 -0.67
CA PHE A 27 5.03 6.55 -1.50
C PHE A 27 4.55 6.85 -2.92
N CYS A 28 5.21 7.80 -3.58
CA CYS A 28 5.06 8.10 -5.00
C CYS A 28 6.45 8.21 -5.64
N SER A 29 6.82 7.23 -6.45
CA SER A 29 8.13 7.17 -7.10
C SER A 29 8.00 7.19 -8.63
N ARG A 30 9.03 7.71 -9.30
CA ARG A 30 9.18 7.54 -10.75
C ARG A 30 9.64 6.12 -11.07
N THR A 31 9.04 5.50 -12.08
CA THR A 31 9.34 4.12 -12.48
C THR A 31 9.20 3.92 -13.99
N GLU A 32 9.73 2.81 -14.48
CA GLU A 32 9.50 2.30 -15.83
C GLU A 32 8.47 1.16 -15.79
N PHE A 33 7.49 1.24 -16.69
CA PHE A 33 6.51 0.20 -16.99
C PHE A 33 6.82 -0.42 -18.36
N PRO A 34 6.25 -1.58 -18.72
CA PRO A 34 6.33 -2.13 -20.07
C PRO A 34 5.95 -1.13 -21.19
N CYS A 35 4.99 -0.23 -20.94
CA CYS A 35 4.60 0.81 -21.90
C CYS A 35 5.43 2.10 -21.82
N GLY A 36 6.47 2.16 -20.98
CA GLY A 36 7.36 3.32 -20.82
C GLY A 36 7.32 3.93 -19.42
N LEU A 37 7.80 5.17 -19.30
CA LEU A 37 7.93 5.85 -18.01
C LEU A 37 6.58 6.26 -17.40
N GLY A 38 6.57 6.39 -16.08
CA GLY A 38 5.45 6.94 -15.34
C GLY A 38 5.72 7.01 -13.84
N GLU A 39 4.65 7.05 -13.06
CA GLU A 39 4.68 7.13 -11.61
C GLU A 39 3.93 5.95 -11.00
N ILE A 40 4.43 5.48 -9.86
CA ILE A 40 3.81 4.44 -9.06
C ILE A 40 3.53 4.98 -7.67
N PHE A 41 2.29 4.81 -7.22
CA PHE A 41 1.88 5.10 -5.85
C PHE A 41 1.69 3.79 -5.12
N THR A 42 2.23 3.64 -3.92
CA THR A 42 2.07 2.39 -3.14
C THR A 42 1.71 2.70 -1.69
N GLU A 43 0.66 2.04 -1.20
CA GLU A 43 0.36 1.92 0.23
C GLU A 43 1.07 0.67 0.75
N PHE A 44 1.84 0.86 1.83
CA PHE A 44 2.37 -0.22 2.64
C PHE A 44 1.66 -0.25 3.99
N VAL A 45 1.26 -1.44 4.42
CA VAL A 45 0.72 -1.70 5.75
C VAL A 45 1.68 -2.65 6.47
N ASP A 46 2.31 -2.15 7.53
CA ASP A 46 3.40 -2.84 8.25
C ASP A 46 4.50 -3.34 7.29
N GLY A 47 4.82 -2.51 6.29
CA GLY A 47 5.82 -2.80 5.27
C GLY A 47 5.32 -3.69 4.12
N VAL A 48 4.13 -4.28 4.18
CA VAL A 48 3.58 -5.09 3.08
C VAL A 48 2.83 -4.20 2.09
N ALA A 49 3.08 -4.32 0.78
CA ALA A 49 2.28 -3.61 -0.22
C ALA A 49 0.83 -4.11 -0.24
N THR A 50 -0.14 -3.19 -0.12
CA THR A 50 -1.58 -3.50 -0.03
C THR A 50 -2.43 -2.84 -1.10
N ARG A 51 -2.02 -1.67 -1.58
CA ARG A 51 -2.66 -0.95 -2.68
C ARG A 51 -1.59 -0.29 -3.54
N GLN A 52 -1.84 -0.26 -4.85
CA GLN A 52 -0.93 0.36 -5.79
C GLN A 52 -1.70 1.07 -6.90
N ILE A 53 -1.17 2.20 -7.35
CA ILE A 53 -1.65 2.95 -8.51
C ILE A 53 -0.48 3.05 -9.50
N SER A 54 -0.67 2.55 -10.71
CA SER A 54 0.24 2.69 -11.83
C SER A 54 -0.27 3.78 -12.76
N ARG A 55 0.52 4.85 -12.93
CA ARG A 55 0.22 6.00 -13.79
C ARG A 55 1.33 6.16 -14.84
N PRO A 56 1.25 5.44 -15.98
CA PRO A 56 2.10 5.72 -17.13
C PRO A 56 1.94 7.17 -17.60
N ASP A 57 3.03 7.79 -18.10
CA ASP A 57 2.97 9.15 -18.67
C ASP A 57 2.07 9.21 -19.92
N ASN A 58 2.02 8.11 -20.67
CA ASN A 58 1.22 7.97 -21.90
C ASN A 58 0.34 6.71 -21.82
N GLY A 59 -0.73 6.74 -21.04
CA GLY A 59 -1.61 5.57 -20.92
C GLY A 59 -2.79 5.79 -19.98
N SER A 60 -3.55 4.72 -19.75
CA SER A 60 -4.59 4.70 -18.73
C SER A 60 -3.98 4.55 -17.34
N VAL A 61 -4.68 5.05 -16.33
CA VAL A 61 -4.32 4.85 -14.92
C VAL A 61 -4.92 3.54 -14.44
N TYR A 62 -4.14 2.76 -13.70
CA TYR A 62 -4.56 1.49 -13.13
C TYR A 62 -4.40 1.53 -11.61
N ALA A 63 -5.41 1.11 -10.86
CA ALA A 63 -5.33 0.97 -9.41
C ALA A 63 -5.79 -0.42 -9.01
N SER A 64 -5.05 -1.08 -8.12
CA SER A 64 -5.39 -2.41 -7.64
C SER A 64 -4.94 -2.65 -6.19
N SER A 65 -5.67 -3.53 -5.52
CA SER A 65 -5.34 -4.14 -4.22
C SER A 65 -5.19 -5.66 -4.32
N SER A 66 -5.13 -6.20 -5.55
CA SER A 66 -5.08 -7.63 -5.84
C SER A 66 -3.74 -8.00 -6.46
N ARG A 67 -3.09 -9.02 -5.87
CA ARG A 67 -1.84 -9.62 -6.36
C ARG A 67 -1.99 -10.35 -7.70
N HIS A 68 -3.22 -10.61 -8.14
CA HIS A 68 -3.50 -11.35 -9.37
C HIS A 68 -3.89 -10.45 -10.54
N ASP A 69 -4.09 -9.15 -10.28
CA ASP A 69 -4.47 -8.22 -11.34
C ASP A 69 -3.24 -7.92 -12.20
N TRP A 70 -3.43 -8.02 -13.51
CA TRP A 70 -2.35 -7.88 -14.48
C TRP A 70 -2.84 -7.14 -15.71
N ASN A 71 -1.96 -6.32 -16.30
CA ASN A 71 -2.20 -5.63 -17.55
C ASN A 71 -0.93 -5.68 -18.43
N PRO A 72 -1.01 -5.88 -19.75
CA PRO A 72 0.17 -5.98 -20.61
C PRO A 72 1.06 -4.73 -20.64
N ASP A 73 0.47 -3.55 -20.44
CA ASP A 73 1.18 -2.27 -20.48
C ASP A 73 1.91 -1.97 -19.16
N ILE A 74 1.51 -2.62 -18.06
CA ILE A 74 2.00 -2.36 -16.70
C ILE A 74 2.76 -3.55 -16.10
N GLY A 75 2.31 -4.78 -16.35
CA GLY A 75 2.65 -5.97 -15.58
C GLY A 75 1.63 -6.23 -14.47
N PHE A 76 2.09 -6.78 -13.34
CA PHE A 76 1.26 -6.95 -12.15
C PHE A 76 0.91 -5.59 -11.55
N LEU A 77 -0.37 -5.39 -11.23
CA LEU A 77 -0.87 -4.10 -10.77
C LEU A 77 -0.65 -3.86 -9.27
N LEU A 78 -0.18 -4.86 -8.54
CA LEU A 78 0.26 -4.75 -7.15
C LEU A 78 1.58 -5.50 -6.98
N PHE A 79 2.59 -4.81 -6.46
CA PHE A 79 3.82 -5.43 -6.00
C PHE A 79 3.54 -6.45 -4.90
N ASP A 80 3.99 -7.69 -5.09
CA ASP A 80 3.85 -8.77 -4.11
C ASP A 80 5.12 -8.92 -3.28
N GLY A 81 5.36 -7.93 -2.40
CA GLY A 81 6.56 -7.92 -1.57
C GLY A 81 6.53 -6.90 -0.44
N MET A 82 7.69 -6.70 0.17
CA MET A 82 7.91 -5.84 1.31
C MET A 82 8.59 -4.52 0.90
N LYS A 83 8.31 -3.44 1.61
CA LYS A 83 8.88 -2.10 1.35
C LYS A 83 10.41 -2.12 1.35
N ASP A 84 11.04 -2.90 2.23
CA ASP A 84 12.49 -3.00 2.37
C ASP A 84 13.18 -3.79 1.25
N GLU A 85 12.41 -4.46 0.38
CA GLU A 85 12.88 -5.07 -0.86
C GLU A 85 13.02 -4.04 -1.99
N LEU A 86 12.51 -2.82 -1.78
CA LEU A 86 12.52 -1.73 -2.75
C LEU A 86 13.50 -0.63 -2.32
N GLU A 87 14.28 -0.12 -3.27
CA GLU A 87 15.11 1.07 -3.08
C GLU A 87 14.25 2.35 -3.17
N ILE A 88 13.40 2.59 -2.17
CA ILE A 88 12.52 3.77 -2.11
C ILE A 88 13.22 4.90 -1.35
N SER A 89 13.30 6.07 -1.98
CA SER A 89 13.82 7.27 -1.35
C SER A 89 12.86 7.79 -0.27
N PRO A 90 13.33 8.22 0.91
CA PRO A 90 12.50 8.94 1.87
C PRO A 90 11.86 10.23 1.30
N HIS A 91 12.43 10.79 0.23
CA HIS A 91 11.85 11.95 -0.46
C HIS A 91 10.61 11.61 -1.29
N ASP A 92 10.35 10.34 -1.54
CA ASP A 92 9.18 9.86 -2.30
C ASP A 92 7.97 9.63 -1.37
N GLU A 93 8.14 9.79 -0.05
CA GLU A 93 7.05 9.65 0.92
C GLU A 93 6.01 10.75 0.71
N ILE A 94 4.75 10.35 0.63
CA ILE A 94 3.59 11.24 0.52
C ILE A 94 2.66 11.02 1.71
N ASN A 95 1.74 11.95 1.95
CA ASN A 95 0.74 11.77 3.00
C ASN A 95 -0.44 10.91 2.50
N GLU A 96 -1.25 10.43 3.44
CA GLU A 96 -2.44 9.62 3.17
C GLU A 96 -3.47 10.36 2.30
N GLU A 97 -3.68 11.66 2.52
CA GLU A 97 -4.67 12.45 1.78
C GLU A 97 -4.32 12.54 0.28
N ASP A 98 -3.04 12.66 -0.05
CA ASP A 98 -2.53 12.69 -1.42
C ASP A 98 -2.72 11.33 -2.10
N PHE A 99 -2.42 10.24 -1.40
CA PHE A 99 -2.64 8.89 -1.90
C PHE A 99 -4.13 8.61 -2.13
N GLU A 100 -5.00 8.88 -1.15
CA GLU A 100 -6.44 8.60 -1.26
C GLU A 100 -7.10 9.45 -2.34
N ARG A 101 -6.64 10.69 -2.56
CA ARG A 101 -7.13 11.50 -3.67
C ARG A 101 -6.76 10.89 -5.02
N ALA A 102 -5.52 10.42 -5.18
CA ALA A 102 -5.10 9.71 -6.40
C ALA A 102 -5.87 8.40 -6.58
N TRP A 103 -6.06 7.65 -5.49
CA TRP A 103 -6.79 6.39 -5.49
C TRP A 103 -8.22 6.58 -5.94
N ASN A 104 -8.95 7.51 -5.33
CA ASN A 104 -10.34 7.81 -5.67
C ASN A 104 -10.49 8.30 -7.12
N ALA A 105 -9.53 9.09 -7.62
CA ALA A 105 -9.51 9.48 -9.03
C ALA A 105 -9.29 8.28 -9.96
N ALA A 106 -8.41 7.35 -9.59
CA ALA A 106 -8.11 6.16 -10.39
C ALA A 106 -9.29 5.17 -10.43
N VAL A 107 -9.90 4.85 -9.29
CA VAL A 107 -11.03 3.91 -9.22
C VAL A 107 -12.35 4.53 -9.70
N GLY A 108 -12.53 5.85 -9.54
CA GLY A 108 -13.71 6.58 -10.01
C GLY A 108 -13.80 6.71 -11.53
N ASN A 109 -12.66 6.63 -12.23
CA ASN A 109 -12.61 6.61 -13.70
C ASN A 109 -13.00 5.25 -14.30
N VAL A 110 -13.30 4.24 -13.47
CA VAL A 110 -13.93 2.98 -13.89
C VAL A 110 -15.45 3.17 -13.81
N SER A 111 -16.01 4.00 -14.70
CA SER A 111 -17.46 4.13 -14.90
C SER A 111 -17.86 4.14 -16.36
#